data_AF-A0A837HZU5-F1
#
_entry.id   AF-A0A837HZU5-F1
#
_cell.length_a   1.000
_cell.length_b   1.000
_cell.length_c   1.000
_cell.angle_alpha   90.00
_cell.angle_beta   90.00
_cell.angle_gamma   90.00
#
_symmetry.space_group_name_H-M   'P 1'
#
loop_
_entity.id
_entity.type
_entity.pdbx_description
1 polymer ?
#
loop_
_entity_poly.entity_id
_entity_poly.type
_entity_poly.pdbx_seq_one_letter_code
_entity_poly.pdbx_strand_id
1 'polypeptide(L)'
;MDAKTIYAQSSDIKSRTYLEYRKDMKKKAIAELEILVWLKSKLSTLYPKQKIKVSKSSGDAFLWFLRKGGVTREPDYHAMIDDKDFDIEFQYADKIDLKYFDFAISKIAKKNKKTGKREPHQDRKILYILKNNHSFAFFNPEWVLKNGKIGFVDAWRKDAYRIPRNKFIKILESDPTLKSVIEMIDVKNYILNFQHDPIGINKEKLSFLLQQIIDEQKIIKIIPNDLDSFFKVCFILDNLNKAPQNINLWLVYLLSFISNKNTTEDLSKIIYCVDFLYSKTELKYNELKSLVNKVKECFKLLKSFEQKDGSFKSSVNLSPIDETRNAVFSINLLEDLTQDLIFYYKTKEFNPITKIYQNLNFIHNTYNLIKNLSMHYYIS
;
A
#
# COMPACT_ATOMS: atom_id res chain seq x y z
N MET A 1 -4.11 -15.52 18.08
CA MET A 1 -3.77 -14.28 17.34
C MET A 1 -3.31 -14.67 15.95
N ASP A 2 -3.82 -14.01 14.91
CA ASP A 2 -3.39 -14.19 13.51
C ASP A 2 -1.93 -13.71 13.32
N ALA A 3 -1.18 -14.36 12.44
CA ALA A 3 0.17 -13.98 12.03
C ALA A 3 0.26 -12.52 11.56
N LYS A 4 -0.82 -11.95 10.99
CA LYS A 4 -0.90 -10.53 10.63
C LYS A 4 -0.91 -9.61 11.84
N THR A 5 -1.71 -9.94 12.86
CA THR A 5 -1.76 -9.19 14.13
C THR A 5 -0.45 -9.34 14.87
N ILE A 6 0.13 -10.55 14.89
CA ILE A 6 1.44 -10.82 15.49
C ILE A 6 2.51 -10.02 14.76
N TYR A 7 2.52 -9.94 13.42
CA TYR A 7 3.50 -9.15 12.67
C TYR A 7 3.27 -7.64 12.84
N ALA A 8 2.05 -7.14 12.80
CA ALA A 8 1.79 -5.72 13.08
C ALA A 8 2.23 -5.34 14.51
N GLN A 9 2.00 -6.22 15.48
CA GLN A 9 2.41 -6.06 16.89
C GLN A 9 3.86 -6.47 17.19
N SER A 10 4.56 -7.16 16.29
CA SER A 10 5.97 -7.57 16.43
C SER A 10 6.93 -6.85 15.49
N SER A 11 6.39 -6.17 14.47
CA SER A 11 7.12 -5.17 13.70
C SER A 11 7.58 -4.09 14.65
N ASP A 12 8.74 -3.49 14.33
CA ASP A 12 9.55 -2.60 15.18
C ASP A 12 8.82 -1.32 15.71
N ILE A 13 7.49 -1.22 15.58
CA ILE A 13 6.63 -0.07 15.90
C ILE A 13 5.32 -0.56 16.56
N LYS A 14 5.39 -0.90 17.84
CA LYS A 14 4.37 -1.62 18.63
C LYS A 14 3.05 -0.86 18.97
N SER A 15 2.70 0.20 18.25
CA SER A 15 1.50 1.02 18.56
C SER A 15 0.55 1.28 17.38
N ARG A 16 0.79 0.71 16.20
CA ARG A 16 -0.03 0.98 15.00
C ARG A 16 -1.28 0.09 14.93
N THR A 17 -2.39 0.68 14.49
CA THR A 17 -3.56 -0.04 14.00
C THR A 17 -3.26 -0.75 12.68
N TYR A 18 -4.03 -1.78 12.33
CA TYR A 18 -3.89 -2.50 11.06
C TYR A 18 -4.03 -1.58 9.83
N LEU A 19 -4.87 -0.54 9.92
CA LEU A 19 -5.08 0.44 8.85
C LEU A 19 -3.89 1.37 8.67
N GLU A 20 -3.24 1.82 9.76
CA GLU A 20 -1.99 2.60 9.69
C GLU A 20 -0.85 1.77 9.09
N TYR A 21 -0.76 0.50 9.47
CA TYR A 21 0.20 -0.42 8.88
C TYR A 21 -0.04 -0.59 7.36
N ARG A 22 -1.29 -0.76 6.91
CA ARG A 22 -1.63 -0.81 5.48
C ARG A 22 -1.27 0.47 4.74
N LYS A 23 -1.50 1.64 5.34
CA LYS A 23 -1.09 2.94 4.79
C LYS A 23 0.42 2.97 4.51
N ASP A 24 1.24 2.57 5.47
CA ASP A 24 2.70 2.60 5.30
C ASP A 24 3.19 1.58 4.27
N MET A 25 2.61 0.38 4.26
CA MET A 25 2.95 -0.60 3.24
C MET A 25 2.54 -0.13 1.84
N LYS A 26 1.40 0.57 1.70
CA LYS A 26 1.00 1.18 0.43
C LYS A 26 1.97 2.26 -0.03
N LYS A 27 2.54 3.07 0.87
CA LYS A 27 3.60 4.05 0.49
C LYS A 27 4.81 3.36 -0.13
N LYS A 28 5.27 2.25 0.48
CA LYS A 28 6.35 1.43 -0.08
C LYS A 28 5.95 0.85 -1.44
N ALA A 29 4.75 0.33 -1.56
CA ALA A 29 4.21 -0.25 -2.79
C ALA A 29 4.12 0.77 -3.94
N ILE A 30 3.67 2.00 -3.67
CA ILE A 30 3.62 3.10 -4.64
C ILE A 30 5.01 3.32 -5.23
N ALA A 31 6.02 3.47 -4.37
CA ALA A 31 7.39 3.71 -4.82
C ALA A 31 7.89 2.56 -5.70
N GLU A 32 7.68 1.31 -5.29
CA GLU A 32 8.15 0.16 -6.06
C GLU A 32 7.48 0.02 -7.43
N LEU A 33 6.16 0.18 -7.49
CA LEU A 33 5.41 0.01 -8.72
C LEU A 33 5.70 1.14 -9.72
N GLU A 34 5.89 2.37 -9.26
CA GLU A 34 6.28 3.47 -10.15
C GLU A 34 7.74 3.36 -10.62
N ILE A 35 8.66 2.93 -9.74
CA ILE A 35 10.07 2.75 -10.10
C ILE A 35 10.27 1.59 -11.07
N LEU A 36 9.44 0.55 -11.07
CA LEU A 36 9.60 -0.61 -11.95
C LEU A 36 9.71 -0.22 -13.44
N VAL A 37 8.88 0.72 -13.90
CA VAL A 37 8.90 1.18 -15.29
C VAL A 37 10.22 1.90 -15.61
N TRP A 38 10.65 2.78 -14.71
CA TRP A 38 11.93 3.48 -14.83
C TRP A 38 13.11 2.52 -14.80
N LEU A 39 13.10 1.55 -13.89
CA LEU A 39 14.15 0.56 -13.72
C LEU A 39 14.33 -0.29 -14.98
N LYS A 40 13.23 -0.71 -15.62
CA LYS A 40 13.27 -1.43 -16.89
C LYS A 40 13.93 -0.58 -17.99
N SER A 41 13.57 0.70 -18.09
CA SER A 41 14.20 1.63 -19.02
C SER A 41 15.69 1.80 -18.70
N LYS A 42 16.03 1.96 -17.42
CA LYS A 42 17.41 2.21 -16.98
C LYS A 42 18.32 1.02 -17.23
N LEU A 43 17.86 -0.19 -16.93
CA LEU A 43 18.60 -1.41 -17.24
C LEU A 43 18.81 -1.58 -18.75
N SER A 44 17.86 -1.14 -19.58
CA SER A 44 18.02 -1.14 -21.05
C SER A 44 19.14 -0.23 -21.52
N THR A 45 19.37 0.89 -20.83
CA THR A 45 20.51 1.77 -21.09
C THR A 45 21.82 1.19 -20.57
N LEU A 46 21.82 0.56 -19.40
CA LEU A 46 23.02 -0.02 -18.78
C LEU A 46 23.52 -1.28 -19.50
N TYR A 47 22.60 -2.03 -20.12
CA TYR A 47 22.87 -3.30 -20.81
C TYR A 47 22.37 -3.23 -22.26
N PRO A 48 22.98 -2.38 -23.11
CA PRO A 48 22.51 -2.18 -24.47
C PRO A 48 22.61 -3.48 -25.27
N LYS A 49 21.62 -3.72 -26.14
CA LYS A 49 21.51 -4.90 -27.03
C LYS A 49 21.24 -6.25 -26.34
N GLN A 50 21.02 -6.26 -25.02
CA GLN A 50 20.68 -7.48 -24.28
C GLN A 50 19.17 -7.59 -24.09
N LYS A 51 18.65 -8.82 -24.03
CA LYS A 51 17.24 -9.08 -23.74
C LYS A 51 16.99 -8.90 -22.25
N ILE A 52 16.18 -7.91 -21.89
CA ILE A 52 15.93 -7.55 -20.49
C ILE A 52 14.49 -7.85 -20.12
N LYS A 53 14.31 -8.60 -19.04
CA LYS A 53 13.05 -8.74 -18.34
C LYS A 53 13.24 -8.33 -16.89
N VAL A 54 12.32 -7.52 -16.37
CA VAL A 54 12.30 -7.10 -14.98
C VAL A 54 10.90 -7.29 -14.48
N SER A 55 10.76 -7.92 -13.33
CA SER A 55 9.49 -8.15 -12.65
C SER A 55 9.66 -7.95 -11.16
N LYS A 56 8.57 -7.72 -10.45
CA LYS A 56 8.56 -7.70 -8.98
C LYS A 56 8.75 -9.13 -8.45
N SER A 57 9.75 -9.40 -7.59
CA SER A 57 10.05 -10.79 -7.16
C SER A 57 9.01 -11.34 -6.19
N SER A 58 8.49 -10.48 -5.32
CA SER A 58 7.46 -10.85 -4.35
C SER A 58 6.06 -10.99 -4.97
N GLY A 59 5.99 -10.97 -6.30
CA GLY A 59 4.75 -10.74 -7.04
C GLY A 59 4.16 -9.39 -6.67
N ASP A 60 3.02 -9.07 -7.23
CA ASP A 60 2.25 -7.89 -6.86
C ASP A 60 1.66 -7.97 -5.43
N ALA A 61 2.31 -8.67 -4.48
CA ALA A 61 1.88 -8.97 -3.12
C ALA A 61 1.66 -7.78 -2.21
N PHE A 62 2.26 -6.64 -2.54
CA PHE A 62 1.96 -5.40 -1.85
C PHE A 62 0.59 -4.80 -2.21
N LEU A 63 -0.13 -5.32 -3.22
CA LEU A 63 -1.55 -5.01 -3.42
C LEU A 63 -2.47 -5.99 -2.66
N TRP A 64 -1.92 -7.10 -2.16
CA TRP A 64 -2.67 -8.26 -1.66
C TRP A 64 -2.93 -8.26 -0.15
N PHE A 65 -3.17 -7.07 0.43
CA PHE A 65 -3.25 -6.93 1.89
C PHE A 65 -4.45 -7.60 2.53
N LEU A 66 -5.53 -7.88 1.78
CA LEU A 66 -6.81 -8.22 2.42
C LEU A 66 -6.76 -9.59 3.09
N ARG A 67 -6.29 -10.64 2.41
CA ARG A 67 -6.46 -12.02 2.92
C ARG A 67 -5.30 -12.67 3.64
N LYS A 68 -4.12 -12.76 3.04
CA LYS A 68 -2.92 -13.38 3.65
C LYS A 68 -1.64 -12.61 3.34
N GLY A 69 -1.77 -11.41 2.75
CA GLY A 69 -0.63 -10.54 2.47
C GLY A 69 0.14 -10.19 3.74
N GLY A 70 1.46 -10.24 3.63
CA GLY A 70 2.42 -9.95 4.69
C GLY A 70 3.76 -9.54 4.09
N VAL A 71 4.70 -9.10 4.93
CA VAL A 71 6.05 -8.77 4.46
C VAL A 71 6.77 -10.06 4.08
N THR A 72 7.03 -10.24 2.78
CA THR A 72 7.92 -11.31 2.32
C THR A 72 9.37 -10.89 2.57
N ARG A 73 10.25 -11.88 2.75
CA ARG A 73 11.70 -11.66 2.83
C ARG A 73 12.36 -11.64 1.45
N GLU A 74 11.55 -11.77 0.41
CA GLU A 74 12.01 -11.76 -0.97
C GLU A 74 12.58 -10.38 -1.33
N PRO A 75 13.44 -10.32 -2.34
CA PRO A 75 13.87 -9.06 -2.93
C PRO A 75 12.71 -8.31 -3.57
N ASP A 76 12.90 -7.02 -3.82
CA ASP A 76 11.83 -6.20 -4.36
C ASP A 76 11.64 -6.43 -5.88
N TYR A 77 12.72 -6.66 -6.64
CA TYR A 77 12.64 -7.02 -8.07
C TYR A 77 13.57 -8.17 -8.46
N HIS A 78 13.22 -8.84 -9.55
CA HIS A 78 13.99 -9.87 -10.22
C HIS A 78 14.28 -9.37 -11.64
N ALA A 79 15.55 -9.43 -12.04
CA ALA A 79 15.99 -9.01 -13.36
C ALA A 79 16.68 -10.17 -14.07
N MET A 80 16.29 -10.40 -15.31
CA MET A 80 16.92 -11.33 -16.24
C MET A 80 17.49 -10.54 -17.41
N ILE A 81 18.79 -10.65 -17.63
CA ILE A 81 19.53 -10.00 -18.70
C ILE A 81 20.22 -11.10 -19.51
N ASP A 82 19.70 -11.37 -20.70
CA ASP A 82 19.97 -12.59 -21.47
C ASP A 82 19.77 -13.84 -20.61
N ASP A 83 20.83 -14.60 -20.35
CA ASP A 83 20.81 -15.83 -19.54
C ASP A 83 21.29 -15.61 -18.09
N LYS A 84 21.49 -14.35 -17.69
CA LYS A 84 21.91 -14.00 -16.32
C LYS A 84 20.75 -13.42 -15.54
N ASP A 85 20.49 -14.00 -14.39
CA ASP A 85 19.51 -13.52 -13.44
C ASP A 85 20.18 -12.94 -12.18
N PHE A 86 19.56 -11.92 -11.63
CA PHE A 86 19.89 -11.42 -10.30
C PHE A 86 18.69 -10.68 -9.70
N ASP A 87 18.66 -10.66 -8.38
CA ASP A 87 17.65 -9.93 -7.63
C ASP A 87 18.07 -8.49 -7.35
N ILE A 88 17.10 -7.63 -7.06
CA ILE A 88 17.31 -6.21 -6.75
C ILE A 88 16.57 -5.88 -5.46
N GLU A 89 17.32 -5.40 -4.47
CA GLU A 89 16.79 -4.81 -3.25
C GLU A 89 16.69 -3.30 -3.44
N PHE A 90 15.47 -2.77 -3.26
CA PHE A 90 15.15 -1.38 -3.48
C PHE A 90 15.13 -0.60 -2.17
N GLN A 91 15.81 0.54 -2.19
CA GLN A 91 15.72 1.53 -1.14
C GLN A 91 15.53 2.90 -1.77
N TYR A 92 14.69 3.72 -1.15
CA TYR A 92 14.56 5.11 -1.53
C TYR A 92 14.49 5.99 -0.28
N ALA A 93 15.01 7.20 -0.37
CA ALA A 93 14.98 8.14 0.72
C ALA A 93 14.68 9.57 0.28
N ASP A 94 13.94 10.24 1.15
CA ASP A 94 13.52 11.64 1.02
C ASP A 94 14.40 12.59 1.83
N LYS A 95 15.38 12.12 2.59
CA LYS A 95 16.18 12.96 3.50
C LYS A 95 17.49 13.42 2.87
N ILE A 96 17.72 14.74 2.86
CA ILE A 96 18.92 15.41 2.29
C ILE A 96 20.09 15.41 3.29
N ASP A 97 19.78 15.49 4.58
CA ASP A 97 20.75 15.72 5.67
C ASP A 97 21.02 14.47 6.52
N LEU A 98 21.10 13.33 5.85
CA LEU A 98 21.49 12.09 6.50
C LEU A 98 23.00 12.10 6.77
N LYS A 99 23.41 12.01 8.04
CA LYS A 99 24.81 11.74 8.41
C LYS A 99 25.28 10.39 7.85
N TYR A 100 24.37 9.41 7.83
CA TYR A 100 24.62 8.05 7.38
C TYR A 100 23.49 7.54 6.49
N PHE A 101 23.87 6.74 5.50
CA PHE A 101 22.95 5.89 4.73
C PHE A 101 22.97 4.49 5.36
N ASP A 102 21.84 4.09 5.92
CA ASP A 102 21.72 2.87 6.71
C ASP A 102 21.16 1.72 5.86
N PHE A 103 21.77 0.53 5.96
CA PHE A 103 21.37 -0.68 5.23
C PHE A 103 21.16 -1.83 6.21
N ALA A 104 19.97 -2.44 6.17
CA ALA A 104 19.64 -3.57 7.04
C ALA A 104 20.62 -4.73 6.82
N ILE A 105 21.24 -5.22 7.90
CA ILE A 105 22.29 -6.25 7.82
C ILE A 105 21.80 -7.49 7.06
N SER A 106 20.57 -7.94 7.31
CA SER A 106 19.97 -9.13 6.67
C SER A 106 19.82 -9.01 5.15
N LYS A 107 19.71 -7.78 4.63
CA LYS A 107 19.56 -7.47 3.20
C LYS A 107 20.91 -7.38 2.49
N ILE A 108 22.00 -7.20 3.23
CA ILE A 108 23.34 -7.04 2.68
C ILE A 108 24.17 -8.32 2.80
N ALA A 109 24.10 -9.00 3.95
CA ALA A 109 24.97 -10.14 4.22
C ALA A 109 24.28 -11.25 5.02
N LYS A 110 24.68 -12.49 4.74
CA LYS A 110 24.32 -13.67 5.52
C LYS A 110 25.46 -14.09 6.43
N LYS A 111 25.13 -14.64 7.60
CA LYS A 111 26.13 -15.23 8.49
C LYS A 111 26.46 -16.64 7.98
N ASN A 112 27.70 -16.89 7.61
CA ASN A 112 28.17 -18.22 7.29
C ASN A 112 28.15 -19.06 8.58
N LYS A 113 27.40 -20.17 8.57
CA LYS A 113 27.22 -21.02 9.75
C LYS A 113 28.52 -21.71 10.20
N LYS A 114 29.45 -21.97 9.28
CA LYS A 114 30.71 -22.68 9.55
C LYS A 114 31.78 -21.74 10.11
N THR A 115 31.92 -20.55 9.54
CA THR A 115 32.98 -19.60 9.92
C THR A 115 32.52 -18.52 10.89
N GLY A 116 31.20 -18.37 11.07
CA GLY A 116 30.59 -17.29 11.85
C GLY A 116 30.72 -15.90 11.21
N LYS A 117 31.47 -15.76 10.10
CA LYS A 117 31.70 -14.50 9.40
C LYS A 117 30.48 -14.10 8.56
N ARG A 118 30.29 -12.81 8.37
CA ARG A 118 29.27 -12.27 7.46
C ARG A 118 29.82 -12.20 6.05
N GLU A 119 29.12 -12.82 5.12
CA GLU A 119 29.44 -12.82 3.69
C GLU A 119 28.37 -12.04 2.94
N PRO A 120 28.74 -11.13 2.02
CA PRO A 120 27.78 -10.37 1.25
C PRO A 120 26.98 -11.31 0.34
N HIS A 121 25.70 -11.00 0.17
CA HIS A 121 24.86 -11.67 -0.82
C HIS A 121 25.43 -11.45 -2.23
N GLN A 122 25.50 -12.51 -3.04
CA GLN A 122 26.07 -12.51 -4.39
C GLN A 122 24.99 -12.61 -5.49
N ASP A 123 23.77 -12.96 -5.09
CA ASP A 123 22.59 -13.17 -5.94
C ASP A 123 21.82 -11.88 -6.24
N ARG A 124 22.17 -10.77 -5.56
CA ARG A 124 21.40 -9.53 -5.60
C ARG A 124 22.25 -8.28 -5.73
N LYS A 125 21.63 -7.24 -6.27
CA LYS A 125 22.13 -5.86 -6.30
C LYS A 125 21.26 -4.97 -5.43
N ILE A 126 21.82 -3.84 -5.03
CA ILE A 126 21.10 -2.78 -4.33
C ILE A 126 20.81 -1.67 -5.33
N LEU A 127 19.54 -1.30 -5.45
CA LEU A 127 19.11 -0.07 -6.10
C LEU A 127 18.75 0.94 -5.00
N TYR A 128 19.49 2.05 -4.97
CA TYR A 128 19.19 3.17 -4.09
C TYR A 128 18.73 4.36 -4.91
N ILE A 129 17.63 5.01 -4.53
CA ILE A 129 17.17 6.27 -5.12
C ILE A 129 17.15 7.37 -4.06
N LEU A 130 17.89 8.45 -4.32
CA LEU A 130 17.83 9.67 -3.54
C LEU A 130 16.90 10.65 -4.25
N LYS A 131 15.74 10.88 -3.63
CA LYS A 131 14.64 11.58 -4.27
C LYS A 131 14.96 13.04 -4.61
N ASN A 132 15.55 13.76 -3.66
CA ASN A 132 15.67 15.23 -3.75
C ASN A 132 16.58 15.73 -4.87
N ASN A 133 17.58 14.95 -5.27
CA ASN A 133 18.49 15.31 -6.36
C ASN A 133 18.26 14.45 -7.61
N HIS A 134 17.18 13.65 -7.64
CA HIS A 134 16.86 12.73 -8.72
C HIS A 134 18.07 11.85 -9.07
N SER A 135 18.72 11.30 -8.06
CA SER A 135 19.90 10.45 -8.23
C SER A 135 19.62 9.02 -7.83
N PHE A 136 20.39 8.10 -8.40
CA PHE A 136 20.36 6.69 -8.04
C PHE A 136 21.77 6.14 -7.89
N ALA A 137 21.88 4.99 -7.23
CA ALA A 137 23.09 4.17 -7.26
C ALA A 137 22.68 2.71 -7.43
N PHE A 138 23.47 1.97 -8.21
CA PHE A 138 23.24 0.56 -8.48
C PHE A 138 24.53 -0.23 -8.23
N PHE A 139 24.57 -1.02 -7.16
CA PHE A 139 25.83 -1.59 -6.65
C PHE A 139 25.64 -2.94 -5.95
N ASN A 140 26.74 -3.67 -5.76
CA ASN A 140 26.73 -4.97 -5.08
C ASN A 140 26.77 -4.81 -3.55
N PRO A 141 26.16 -5.73 -2.78
CA PRO A 141 26.20 -5.72 -1.31
C PRO A 141 27.63 -5.67 -0.72
N GLU A 142 28.62 -6.20 -1.43
CA GLU A 142 30.03 -6.12 -1.02
C GLU A 142 30.55 -4.67 -0.88
N TRP A 143 30.05 -3.74 -1.70
CA TRP A 143 30.41 -2.33 -1.58
C TRP A 143 29.98 -1.74 -0.24
N VAL A 144 28.83 -2.17 0.29
CA VAL A 144 28.33 -1.76 1.62
C VAL A 144 29.25 -2.27 2.72
N LEU A 145 29.70 -3.53 2.65
CA LEU A 145 30.62 -4.11 3.63
C LEU A 145 31.97 -3.39 3.65
N LYS A 146 32.49 -3.00 2.48
CA LYS A 146 33.77 -2.29 2.36
C LYS A 146 33.70 -0.85 2.85
N ASN A 147 32.54 -0.19 2.75
CA ASN A 147 32.42 1.25 2.99
C ASN A 147 31.64 1.62 4.26
N GLY A 148 30.82 0.72 4.79
CA GLY A 148 30.00 0.91 5.98
C GLY A 148 30.62 0.30 7.25
N LYS A 149 30.16 0.78 8.41
CA LYS A 149 30.42 0.17 9.71
C LYS A 149 29.11 -0.27 10.33
N ILE A 150 29.12 -1.38 11.08
CA ILE A 150 27.94 -1.77 11.84
C ILE A 150 27.75 -0.79 12.99
N GLY A 151 26.54 -0.29 13.15
CA GLY A 151 26.15 0.54 14.29
C GLY A 151 24.64 0.56 14.47
N PHE A 152 24.23 0.92 15.68
CA PHE A 152 22.82 1.02 16.04
C PHE A 152 22.15 2.19 15.32
N VAL A 153 20.92 1.96 14.84
CA VAL A 153 20.07 2.97 14.20
C VAL A 153 18.83 3.16 15.07
N ASP A 154 18.74 4.28 15.80
CA ASP A 154 17.69 4.54 16.77
C ASP A 154 16.29 4.43 16.16
N ALA A 155 16.12 4.97 14.95
CA ALA A 155 14.86 4.93 14.21
C ALA A 155 14.39 3.50 13.91
N TRP A 156 15.31 2.54 13.83
CA TRP A 156 15.02 1.14 13.54
C TRP A 156 15.16 0.23 14.77
N ARG A 157 15.68 0.76 15.88
CA ARG A 157 16.00 0.04 17.12
C ARG A 157 16.81 -1.23 16.89
N LYS A 158 17.71 -1.20 15.90
CA LYS A 158 18.56 -2.34 15.53
C LYS A 158 19.84 -1.89 14.85
N ASP A 159 20.78 -2.81 14.79
CA ASP A 159 22.04 -2.60 14.06
C ASP A 159 21.85 -2.65 12.55
N ALA A 160 22.53 -1.74 11.87
CA ALA A 160 22.59 -1.64 10.41
C ALA A 160 24.03 -1.40 9.96
N TYR A 161 24.31 -1.68 8.69
CA TYR A 161 25.49 -1.11 8.05
C TYR A 161 25.25 0.37 7.79
N ARG A 162 26.04 1.23 8.42
CA ARG A 162 25.94 2.68 8.32
C ARG A 162 27.06 3.22 7.45
N ILE A 163 26.71 3.83 6.32
CA ILE A 163 27.67 4.37 5.35
C ILE A 163 27.73 5.89 5.49
N PRO A 164 28.92 6.47 5.76
CA PRO A 164 29.07 7.92 5.83
C PRO A 164 28.60 8.63 4.54
N ARG A 165 27.89 9.75 4.70
CA ARG A 165 27.35 10.56 3.59
C ARG A 165 28.38 10.87 2.50
N ASN A 166 29.57 11.30 2.89
CA ASN A 166 30.65 11.67 1.97
C ASN A 166 31.18 10.50 1.11
N LYS A 167 31.02 9.26 1.56
CA LYS A 167 31.33 8.07 0.75
C LYS A 167 30.18 7.72 -0.17
N PHE A 168 28.95 7.75 0.35
CA PHE A 168 27.77 7.33 -0.41
C PHE A 168 27.45 8.25 -1.58
N ILE A 169 27.57 9.57 -1.38
CA ILE A 169 27.27 10.54 -2.44
C ILE A 169 28.18 10.36 -3.67
N LYS A 170 29.41 9.85 -3.50
CA LYS A 170 30.35 9.64 -4.59
C LYS A 170 29.92 8.57 -5.59
N ILE A 171 28.99 7.68 -5.20
CA ILE A 171 28.47 6.62 -6.09
C ILE A 171 27.07 6.94 -6.64
N LEU A 172 26.51 8.10 -6.26
CA LEU A 172 25.22 8.53 -6.80
C LEU A 172 25.41 9.15 -8.18
N GLU A 173 24.58 8.71 -9.10
CA GLU A 173 24.47 9.23 -10.45
C GLU A 173 23.16 10.00 -10.60
N SER A 174 23.21 11.21 -11.14
CA SER A 174 22.00 11.97 -11.45
C SER A 174 21.31 11.39 -12.68
N ASP A 175 19.98 11.27 -12.62
CA ASP A 175 19.16 10.84 -13.73
C ASP A 175 17.90 11.71 -13.83
N PRO A 176 17.84 12.66 -14.77
CA PRO A 176 16.68 13.55 -14.93
C PRO A 176 15.37 12.81 -15.18
N THR A 177 15.41 11.58 -15.71
CA THR A 177 14.20 10.78 -15.98
C THR A 177 13.52 10.29 -14.69
N LEU A 178 14.19 10.35 -13.54
CA LEU A 178 13.60 10.05 -12.24
C LEU A 178 12.60 11.13 -11.79
N LYS A 179 12.70 12.37 -12.29
CA LYS A 179 11.88 13.49 -11.84
C LYS A 179 10.38 13.20 -11.95
N SER A 180 9.91 12.83 -13.13
CA SER A 180 8.48 12.55 -13.36
C SER A 180 7.96 11.36 -12.56
N VAL A 181 8.82 10.38 -12.30
CA VAL A 181 8.48 9.18 -11.53
C VAL A 181 8.34 9.52 -10.05
N ILE A 182 9.27 10.31 -9.53
CA ILE A 182 9.25 10.83 -8.16
C ILE A 182 8.03 11.74 -7.94
N GLU A 183 7.72 12.63 -8.89
CA GLU A 183 6.53 13.48 -8.83
C GLU A 183 5.24 12.63 -8.76
N MET A 184 5.15 11.55 -9.55
CA MET A 184 4.01 10.64 -9.49
C MET A 184 3.91 9.89 -8.16
N ILE A 185 5.04 9.43 -7.60
CA ILE A 185 5.09 8.82 -6.26
C ILE A 185 4.55 9.80 -5.22
N ASP A 186 4.91 11.07 -5.30
CA ASP A 186 4.47 12.11 -4.38
C ASP A 186 2.99 12.43 -4.50
N VAL A 187 2.49 12.57 -5.72
CA VAL A 187 1.07 12.73 -6.02
C VAL A 187 0.25 11.60 -5.37
N LYS A 188 0.67 10.35 -5.59
CA LYS A 188 -0.02 9.16 -5.05
C LYS A 188 0.07 9.08 -3.53
N ASN A 189 1.24 9.37 -2.95
CA ASN A 189 1.42 9.40 -1.49
C ASN A 189 0.58 10.49 -0.84
N TYR A 190 0.41 11.64 -1.49
CA TYR A 190 -0.42 12.73 -1.00
C TYR A 190 -1.91 12.35 -0.98
N ILE A 191 -2.42 11.79 -2.08
CA ILE A 191 -3.80 11.26 -2.16
C ILE A 191 -4.00 10.15 -1.12
N LEU A 192 -3.03 9.24 -0.97
CA LEU A 192 -3.05 8.18 0.04
C LEU A 192 -3.13 8.74 1.46
N ASN A 193 -2.43 9.83 1.77
CA ASN A 193 -2.54 10.45 3.09
C ASN A 193 -3.95 11.05 3.28
N PHE A 194 -4.41 11.87 2.32
CA PHE A 194 -5.71 12.54 2.36
C PHE A 194 -6.90 11.60 2.58
N GLN A 195 -6.90 10.44 1.92
CA GLN A 195 -8.01 9.48 2.03
C GLN A 195 -8.02 8.69 3.34
N HIS A 196 -6.89 8.64 4.06
CA HIS A 196 -6.78 7.89 5.33
C HIS A 196 -7.22 8.70 6.55
N ASP A 197 -7.25 10.04 6.46
CA ASP A 197 -7.57 10.93 7.59
C ASP A 197 -8.95 10.64 8.25
N PRO A 198 -10.03 10.28 7.51
CA PRO A 198 -11.34 9.99 8.11
C PRO A 198 -11.37 8.77 9.03
N ILE A 199 -10.42 7.83 8.89
CA ILE A 199 -10.36 6.63 9.74
C ILE A 199 -10.09 7.04 11.18
N GLY A 200 -9.17 7.98 11.39
CA GLY A 200 -8.88 8.55 12.71
C GLY A 200 -10.09 9.26 13.30
N ILE A 201 -10.75 10.10 12.49
CA ILE A 201 -11.96 10.83 12.89
C ILE A 201 -13.09 9.86 13.28
N ASN A 202 -13.33 8.80 12.50
CA ASN A 202 -14.35 7.81 12.82
C ASN A 202 -14.00 7.01 14.08
N LYS A 203 -12.73 6.71 14.31
CA LYS A 203 -12.25 6.06 15.54
C LYS A 203 -12.53 6.93 16.76
N GLU A 204 -12.27 8.23 16.67
CA GLU A 204 -12.57 9.19 17.74
C GLU A 204 -14.08 9.30 17.98
N LYS A 205 -14.87 9.49 16.91
CA LYS A 205 -16.34 9.58 17.00
C LYS A 205 -16.99 8.34 17.62
N LEU A 206 -16.45 7.15 17.33
CA LEU A 206 -16.99 5.88 17.82
C LEU A 206 -16.29 5.38 19.09
N SER A 207 -15.33 6.13 19.65
CA SER A 207 -14.53 5.70 20.81
C SER A 207 -15.37 5.38 22.04
N PHE A 208 -16.39 6.19 22.34
CA PHE A 208 -17.29 5.95 23.46
C PHE A 208 -18.10 4.66 23.29
N LEU A 209 -18.63 4.42 22.09
CA LEU A 209 -19.37 3.19 21.78
C LEU A 209 -18.46 1.96 21.78
N LEU A 210 -17.24 2.10 21.28
CA LEU A 210 -16.19 1.06 21.36
C LEU A 210 -15.91 0.67 22.81
N GLN A 211 -15.74 1.66 23.70
CA GLN A 211 -15.46 1.42 25.12
C GLN A 211 -16.63 0.70 25.81
N GLN A 212 -17.87 1.14 25.57
CA GLN A 212 -19.06 0.47 26.11
C GLN A 212 -19.14 -1.01 25.71
N ILE A 213 -18.86 -1.34 24.45
CA ILE A 213 -18.92 -2.73 23.97
C ILE A 213 -17.80 -3.60 24.57
N ILE A 214 -16.62 -3.01 24.83
CA ILE A 214 -15.53 -3.70 25.54
C ILE A 214 -15.95 -4.01 26.97
N ASP A 215 -16.48 -3.01 27.68
CA ASP A 215 -16.81 -3.10 29.10
C ASP A 215 -17.97 -4.08 29.35
N GLU A 216 -18.98 -4.08 28.47
CA GLU A 216 -20.17 -4.94 28.63
C GLU A 216 -19.99 -6.37 28.09
N GLN A 217 -18.84 -6.72 27.50
CA GLN A 217 -18.58 -8.00 26.80
C GLN A 217 -19.71 -8.44 25.83
N LYS A 218 -20.53 -7.50 25.33
CA LYS A 218 -21.67 -7.84 24.48
C LYS A 218 -21.19 -8.45 23.17
N ILE A 219 -21.50 -9.73 22.96
CA ILE A 219 -21.34 -10.39 21.68
C ILE A 219 -22.40 -9.79 20.74
N ILE A 220 -21.97 -9.11 19.68
CA ILE A 220 -22.89 -8.52 18.70
C ILE A 220 -23.56 -9.68 17.93
N LYS A 221 -24.73 -10.10 18.40
CA LYS A 221 -25.63 -11.06 17.73
C LYS A 221 -26.62 -10.37 16.79
N ILE A 222 -26.59 -9.04 16.72
CA ILE A 222 -27.59 -8.24 15.99
C ILE A 222 -27.09 -8.03 14.56
N ILE A 223 -27.92 -8.38 13.57
CA ILE A 223 -27.72 -8.01 12.17
C ILE A 223 -28.25 -6.57 12.00
N PRO A 224 -27.42 -5.62 11.53
CA PRO A 224 -27.84 -4.22 11.37
C PRO A 224 -28.90 -4.04 10.28
N ASN A 225 -29.87 -3.15 10.52
CA ASN A 225 -31.04 -2.96 9.65
C ASN A 225 -30.81 -1.94 8.51
N ASP A 226 -29.76 -1.13 8.61
CA ASP A 226 -29.42 -0.09 7.64
C ASP A 226 -27.90 -0.01 7.45
N LEU A 227 -27.46 0.66 6.38
CA LEU A 227 -26.05 0.74 6.00
C LEU A 227 -25.19 1.44 7.07
N ASP A 228 -25.69 2.48 7.73
CA ASP A 228 -24.91 3.25 8.70
C ASP A 228 -24.68 2.43 9.99
N SER A 229 -25.73 1.77 10.46
CA SER A 229 -25.65 0.78 11.54
C SER A 229 -24.74 -0.39 11.15
N PHE A 230 -24.79 -0.87 9.90
CA PHE A 230 -23.92 -1.93 9.40
C PHE A 230 -22.45 -1.54 9.43
N PHE A 231 -22.16 -0.32 8.96
CA PHE A 231 -20.83 0.25 8.99
C PHE A 231 -20.28 0.38 10.41
N LYS A 232 -21.06 0.97 11.33
CA LYS A 232 -20.67 1.11 12.74
C LYS A 232 -20.30 -0.22 13.36
N VAL A 233 -21.11 -1.25 13.16
CA VAL A 233 -20.85 -2.59 13.70
C VAL A 233 -19.59 -3.20 13.09
N CYS A 234 -19.41 -3.15 11.78
CA CYS A 234 -18.18 -3.65 11.14
C CYS A 234 -16.94 -2.90 11.64
N PHE A 235 -17.02 -1.57 11.76
CA PHE A 235 -15.95 -0.73 12.28
C PHE A 235 -15.57 -1.10 13.72
N ILE A 236 -16.57 -1.32 14.58
CA ILE A 236 -16.36 -1.76 15.96
C ILE A 236 -15.67 -3.12 15.99
N LEU A 237 -16.21 -4.11 15.27
CA LEU A 237 -15.65 -5.46 15.24
C LEU A 237 -14.21 -5.47 14.72
N ASP A 238 -13.90 -4.67 13.71
CA ASP A 238 -12.56 -4.52 13.16
C ASP A 238 -11.56 -3.97 14.19
N ASN A 239 -11.94 -2.92 14.92
CA ASN A 239 -11.09 -2.35 15.98
C ASN A 239 -10.92 -3.30 17.19
N LEU A 240 -11.90 -4.17 17.46
CA LEU A 240 -11.81 -5.21 18.48
C LEU A 240 -11.10 -6.48 17.98
N ASN A 241 -10.70 -6.52 16.71
CA ASN A 241 -10.17 -7.71 16.03
C ASN A 241 -11.08 -8.94 16.20
N LYS A 242 -12.40 -8.72 16.13
CA LYS A 242 -13.45 -9.74 16.19
C LYS A 242 -14.09 -9.92 14.81
N ALA A 243 -14.81 -11.02 14.62
CA ALA A 243 -15.57 -11.31 13.42
C ALA A 243 -17.03 -11.64 13.78
N PRO A 244 -18.01 -11.28 12.94
CA PRO A 244 -19.38 -11.71 13.15
C PRO A 244 -19.52 -13.22 12.93
N GLN A 245 -20.52 -13.83 13.57
CA GLN A 245 -20.92 -15.21 13.25
C GLN A 245 -21.53 -15.24 11.84
N ASN A 246 -21.27 -16.30 11.07
CA ASN A 246 -21.73 -16.47 9.67
C ASN A 246 -21.30 -15.32 8.74
N ILE A 247 -20.00 -15.06 8.67
CA ILE A 247 -19.42 -13.94 7.93
C ILE A 247 -19.81 -13.89 6.43
N ASN A 248 -19.98 -15.05 5.78
CA ASN A 248 -20.43 -15.12 4.38
C ASN A 248 -21.83 -14.50 4.20
N LEU A 249 -22.75 -14.74 5.14
CA LEU A 249 -24.10 -14.17 5.09
C LEU A 249 -24.05 -12.65 5.25
N TRP A 250 -23.21 -12.16 6.16
CA TRP A 250 -22.98 -10.72 6.35
C TRP A 250 -22.44 -10.07 5.08
N LEU A 251 -21.49 -10.71 4.41
CA LEU A 251 -20.96 -10.20 3.15
C LEU A 251 -22.04 -10.17 2.07
N VAL A 252 -22.82 -11.23 1.90
CA VAL A 252 -23.91 -11.26 0.90
C VAL A 252 -24.97 -10.21 1.19
N TYR A 253 -25.35 -10.03 2.45
CA TYR A 253 -26.29 -8.99 2.86
C TYR A 253 -25.73 -7.59 2.60
N LEU A 254 -24.45 -7.34 2.93
CA LEU A 254 -23.78 -6.07 2.64
C LEU A 254 -23.79 -5.76 1.13
N LEU A 255 -23.53 -6.75 0.29
CA LEU A 255 -23.54 -6.58 -1.17
C LEU A 255 -24.93 -6.18 -1.72
N SER A 256 -26.01 -6.44 -0.98
CA SER A 256 -27.36 -6.01 -1.37
C SER A 256 -27.58 -4.49 -1.26
N PHE A 257 -26.77 -3.78 -0.45
CA PHE A 257 -26.84 -2.31 -0.36
C PHE A 257 -26.28 -1.60 -1.59
N ILE A 258 -25.54 -2.32 -2.46
CA ILE A 258 -24.95 -1.76 -3.68
C ILE A 258 -26.04 -1.63 -4.75
N SER A 259 -26.30 -0.39 -5.16
CA SER A 259 -27.26 0.01 -6.17
C SER A 259 -26.82 1.29 -6.88
N ASN A 260 -27.48 1.61 -8.00
CA ASN A 260 -27.26 2.85 -8.75
C ASN A 260 -27.62 4.15 -8.00
N LYS A 261 -28.23 4.06 -6.82
CA LYS A 261 -28.58 5.22 -5.98
C LYS A 261 -27.50 5.57 -4.95
N ASN A 262 -26.50 4.71 -4.76
CA ASN A 262 -25.47 4.98 -3.76
C ASN A 262 -24.63 6.19 -4.13
N THR A 263 -24.39 7.04 -3.14
CA THR A 263 -23.42 8.13 -3.19
C THR A 263 -21.99 7.63 -2.97
N THR A 264 -21.01 8.50 -3.15
CA THR A 264 -19.62 8.23 -2.77
C THR A 264 -19.48 7.88 -1.28
N GLU A 265 -20.23 8.52 -0.38
CA GLU A 265 -20.25 8.20 1.06
C GLU A 265 -20.80 6.80 1.34
N ASP A 266 -21.90 6.43 0.69
CA ASP A 266 -22.46 5.08 0.81
C ASP A 266 -21.45 4.04 0.33
N LEU A 267 -20.82 4.27 -0.82
CA LEU A 267 -19.80 3.38 -1.36
C LEU A 267 -18.58 3.27 -0.42
N SER A 268 -18.11 4.36 0.19
CA SER A 268 -16.98 4.28 1.11
C SER A 268 -17.30 3.43 2.35
N LYS A 269 -18.51 3.57 2.90
CA LYS A 269 -19.01 2.71 4.00
C LYS A 269 -19.12 1.25 3.57
N ILE A 270 -19.73 0.98 2.42
CA ILE A 270 -19.90 -0.38 1.90
C ILE A 270 -18.52 -1.02 1.67
N ILE A 271 -17.62 -0.34 0.96
CA ILE A 271 -16.32 -0.90 0.59
C ILE A 271 -15.43 -1.10 1.82
N TYR A 272 -15.49 -0.22 2.83
CA TYR A 272 -14.86 -0.47 4.13
C TYR A 272 -15.33 -1.80 4.73
N CYS A 273 -16.65 -2.03 4.75
CA CYS A 273 -17.22 -3.25 5.30
C CYS A 273 -16.89 -4.48 4.46
N VAL A 274 -16.87 -4.35 3.13
CA VAL A 274 -16.46 -5.43 2.22
C VAL A 274 -15.02 -5.82 2.52
N ASP A 275 -14.10 -4.86 2.59
CA ASP A 275 -12.69 -5.07 2.94
C ASP A 275 -12.55 -5.84 4.26
N PHE A 276 -13.24 -5.37 5.31
CA PHE A 276 -13.26 -6.01 6.62
C PHE A 276 -13.78 -7.45 6.60
N LEU A 277 -14.94 -7.70 5.98
CA LEU A 277 -15.58 -9.01 5.98
C LEU A 277 -14.85 -9.99 5.03
N TYR A 278 -14.49 -9.53 3.83
CA TYR A 278 -13.79 -10.32 2.83
C TYR A 278 -12.45 -10.85 3.33
N SER A 279 -11.71 -10.05 4.10
CA SER A 279 -10.42 -10.44 4.69
C SER A 279 -10.48 -11.70 5.56
N LYS A 280 -11.67 -12.06 6.05
CA LYS A 280 -11.93 -13.14 7.00
C LYS A 280 -12.87 -14.23 6.44
N THR A 281 -13.20 -14.14 5.15
CA THR A 281 -14.20 -15.01 4.50
C THR A 281 -13.53 -15.94 3.49
N GLU A 282 -14.01 -17.18 3.39
CA GLU A 282 -13.76 -18.04 2.23
C GLU A 282 -15.04 -18.15 1.39
N LEU A 283 -14.97 -17.65 0.15
CA LEU A 283 -16.08 -17.60 -0.79
C LEU A 283 -16.21 -18.89 -1.58
N LYS A 284 -17.44 -19.38 -1.67
CA LYS A 284 -17.89 -20.39 -2.64
C LYS A 284 -18.16 -19.73 -3.99
N TYR A 285 -18.32 -20.54 -5.04
CA TYR A 285 -18.49 -20.08 -6.42
C TYR A 285 -19.60 -19.01 -6.60
N ASN A 286 -20.79 -19.22 -6.05
CA ASN A 286 -21.90 -18.28 -6.19
C ASN A 286 -21.66 -16.96 -5.44
N GLU A 287 -21.05 -17.03 -4.26
CA GLU A 287 -20.69 -15.84 -3.46
C GLU A 287 -19.60 -15.03 -4.15
N LEU A 288 -18.60 -15.72 -4.71
CA LEU A 288 -17.54 -15.13 -5.52
C LEU A 288 -18.10 -14.42 -6.76
N LYS A 289 -19.00 -15.09 -7.51
CA LYS A 289 -19.64 -14.51 -8.69
C LYS A 289 -20.42 -13.24 -8.34
N SER A 290 -21.17 -13.27 -7.22
CA SER A 290 -21.89 -12.10 -6.71
C SER A 290 -20.94 -10.95 -6.37
N LEU A 291 -19.86 -11.24 -5.62
CA LEU A 291 -18.86 -10.24 -5.25
C LEU A 291 -18.19 -9.62 -6.49
N VAL A 292 -17.77 -10.44 -7.46
CA VAL A 292 -17.14 -9.97 -8.71
C VAL A 292 -18.07 -9.01 -9.47
N ASN A 293 -19.35 -9.37 -9.60
CA ASN A 293 -20.32 -8.50 -10.28
C ASN A 293 -20.50 -7.17 -9.54
N LYS A 294 -20.57 -7.20 -8.21
CA LYS A 294 -20.72 -5.99 -7.39
C LYS A 294 -19.47 -5.12 -7.39
N VAL A 295 -18.27 -5.69 -7.42
CA VAL A 295 -17.03 -4.92 -7.59
C VAL A 295 -17.02 -4.17 -8.92
N LYS A 296 -17.45 -4.81 -10.02
CA LYS A 296 -17.61 -4.14 -11.33
C LYS A 296 -18.63 -3.01 -11.27
N GLU A 297 -19.76 -3.23 -10.59
CA GLU A 297 -20.79 -2.20 -10.40
C GLU A 297 -20.24 -0.99 -9.64
N CYS A 298 -19.48 -1.20 -8.55
CA CYS A 298 -18.85 -0.12 -7.79
C CYS A 298 -17.85 0.69 -8.64
N PHE A 299 -16.99 0.03 -9.43
CA PHE A 299 -16.10 0.75 -10.35
C PHE A 299 -16.88 1.59 -11.37
N LYS A 300 -17.98 1.05 -11.92
CA LYS A 300 -18.83 1.78 -12.86
C LYS A 300 -19.46 3.02 -12.21
N LEU A 301 -19.96 2.91 -10.98
CA LEU A 301 -20.54 4.04 -10.25
C LEU A 301 -19.50 5.12 -9.96
N LEU A 302 -18.36 4.74 -9.37
CA LEU A 302 -17.26 5.67 -9.11
C LEU A 302 -16.82 6.37 -10.38
N LYS A 303 -16.77 5.65 -11.50
CA LYS A 303 -16.43 6.23 -12.79
C LYS A 303 -17.44 7.25 -13.29
N SER A 304 -18.73 7.01 -13.06
CA SER A 304 -19.78 7.95 -13.43
C SER A 304 -19.77 9.24 -12.61
N PHE A 305 -19.19 9.20 -11.41
CA PHE A 305 -19.08 10.36 -10.53
C PHE A 305 -17.83 11.21 -10.79
N GLU A 306 -16.81 10.64 -11.43
CA GLU A 306 -15.52 11.29 -11.68
C GLU A 306 -15.65 12.48 -12.64
N GLN A 307 -15.13 13.64 -12.25
CA GLN A 307 -15.13 14.87 -13.03
C GLN A 307 -13.75 15.18 -13.61
N LYS A 308 -13.70 15.91 -14.73
CA LYS A 308 -12.44 16.27 -15.41
C LYS A 308 -11.53 17.20 -14.58
N ASP A 309 -12.11 17.94 -13.64
CA ASP A 309 -11.36 18.79 -12.70
C ASP A 309 -10.70 17.99 -11.56
N GLY A 310 -10.88 16.66 -11.54
CA GLY A 310 -10.32 15.76 -10.53
C GLY A 310 -11.21 15.58 -9.30
N SER A 311 -12.38 16.24 -9.24
CA SER A 311 -13.38 16.04 -8.20
C SER A 311 -14.28 14.84 -8.49
N PHE A 312 -15.09 14.45 -7.50
CA PHE A 312 -16.19 13.49 -7.67
C PHE A 312 -17.51 14.14 -7.30
N LYS A 313 -18.56 13.77 -8.03
CA LYS A 313 -19.91 14.29 -7.82
C LYS A 313 -20.97 13.20 -7.97
N SER A 314 -21.50 12.73 -6.85
CA SER A 314 -22.62 11.79 -6.79
C SER A 314 -23.89 12.41 -6.19
N SER A 315 -23.74 13.52 -5.44
CA SER A 315 -24.86 14.21 -4.79
C SER A 315 -24.65 15.72 -4.80
N VAL A 316 -25.75 16.48 -4.76
CA VAL A 316 -25.70 17.94 -4.57
C VAL A 316 -25.54 18.34 -3.09
N ASN A 317 -25.75 17.39 -2.18
CA ASN A 317 -25.73 17.63 -0.73
C ASN A 317 -24.37 17.35 -0.10
N LEU A 318 -23.41 16.80 -0.86
CA LEU A 318 -22.08 16.48 -0.37
C LEU A 318 -21.07 17.50 -0.88
N SER A 319 -20.07 17.81 -0.05
CA SER A 319 -18.98 18.69 -0.45
C SER A 319 -18.09 17.97 -1.48
N PRO A 320 -17.60 18.66 -2.53
CA PRO A 320 -16.72 18.04 -3.51
C PRO A 320 -15.47 17.40 -2.90
N ILE A 321 -14.96 17.96 -1.79
CA ILE A 321 -13.79 17.43 -1.10
C ILE A 321 -14.09 16.12 -0.37
N ASP A 322 -15.24 16.02 0.31
CA ASP A 322 -15.64 14.78 0.99
C ASP A 322 -16.00 13.69 -0.02
N GLU A 323 -16.69 14.06 -1.12
CA GLU A 323 -16.96 13.12 -2.21
C GLU A 323 -15.68 12.58 -2.84
N THR A 324 -14.73 13.48 -3.13
CA THR A 324 -13.42 13.08 -3.66
C THR A 324 -12.71 12.14 -2.68
N ARG A 325 -12.73 12.45 -1.38
CA ARG A 325 -12.11 11.61 -0.33
C ARG A 325 -12.71 10.22 -0.29
N ASN A 326 -14.03 10.14 -0.25
CA ASN A 326 -14.78 8.87 -0.23
C ASN A 326 -14.54 8.04 -1.50
N ALA A 327 -14.48 8.69 -2.65
CA ALA A 327 -14.24 8.03 -3.92
C ALA A 327 -12.80 7.48 -4.02
N VAL A 328 -11.77 8.27 -3.71
CA VAL A 328 -10.39 7.79 -3.76
C VAL A 328 -10.13 6.70 -2.72
N PHE A 329 -10.82 6.74 -1.57
CA PHE A 329 -10.80 5.67 -0.58
C PHE A 329 -11.38 4.36 -1.14
N SER A 330 -12.56 4.46 -1.76
CA SER A 330 -13.23 3.31 -2.37
C SER A 330 -12.42 2.70 -3.52
N ILE A 331 -11.85 3.53 -4.41
CA ILE A 331 -10.99 3.08 -5.52
C ILE A 331 -9.79 2.31 -4.97
N ASN A 332 -9.13 2.85 -3.94
CA ASN A 332 -7.95 2.25 -3.33
C ASN A 332 -8.23 0.84 -2.79
N LEU A 333 -9.35 0.65 -2.09
CA LEU A 333 -9.73 -0.65 -1.54
C LEU A 333 -10.27 -1.63 -2.61
N LEU A 334 -10.99 -1.13 -3.61
CA LEU A 334 -11.47 -1.95 -4.73
C LEU A 334 -10.31 -2.48 -5.59
N GLU A 335 -9.25 -1.70 -5.75
CA GLU A 335 -8.03 -2.15 -6.44
C GLU A 335 -7.33 -3.28 -5.68
N ASP A 336 -7.21 -3.17 -4.35
CA ASP A 336 -6.70 -4.25 -3.50
C ASP A 336 -7.56 -5.51 -3.64
N LEU A 337 -8.88 -5.34 -3.57
CA LEU A 337 -9.84 -6.44 -3.68
C LEU A 337 -9.76 -7.13 -5.05
N THR A 338 -9.65 -6.34 -6.12
CA THR A 338 -9.51 -6.87 -7.48
C THR A 338 -8.28 -7.75 -7.60
N GLN A 339 -7.15 -7.29 -7.08
CA GLN A 339 -5.91 -8.06 -7.11
C GLN A 339 -5.98 -9.32 -6.27
N ASP A 340 -6.59 -9.25 -5.08
CA ASP A 340 -6.81 -10.42 -4.24
C ASP A 340 -7.72 -11.46 -4.93
N LEU A 341 -8.76 -11.02 -5.63
CA LEU A 341 -9.64 -11.91 -6.38
C LEU A 341 -8.88 -12.59 -7.53
N ILE A 342 -8.03 -11.86 -8.26
CA ILE A 342 -7.18 -12.44 -9.32
C ILE A 342 -6.19 -13.44 -8.71
N PHE A 343 -5.55 -13.10 -7.59
CA PHE A 343 -4.52 -13.94 -7.00
C PHE A 343 -5.06 -15.21 -6.34
N TYR A 344 -6.04 -15.08 -5.42
CA TYR A 344 -6.53 -16.22 -4.63
C TYR A 344 -7.62 -17.02 -5.34
N TYR A 345 -8.47 -16.36 -6.12
CA TYR A 345 -9.59 -17.02 -6.81
C TYR A 345 -9.36 -17.23 -8.30
N LYS A 346 -8.22 -16.76 -8.84
CA LYS A 346 -7.87 -16.91 -10.26
C LYS A 346 -8.97 -16.39 -11.18
N THR A 347 -9.69 -15.36 -10.75
CA THR A 347 -10.73 -14.76 -11.58
C THR A 347 -10.10 -14.14 -12.83
N LYS A 348 -10.75 -14.35 -13.98
CA LYS A 348 -10.37 -13.76 -15.28
C LYS A 348 -11.23 -12.55 -15.65
N GLU A 349 -12.13 -12.16 -14.75
CA GLU A 349 -13.13 -11.11 -14.96
C GLU A 349 -12.56 -9.69 -14.79
N PHE A 350 -11.31 -9.58 -14.36
CA PHE A 350 -10.61 -8.33 -14.12
C PHE A 350 -9.22 -8.34 -14.76
N ASN A 351 -8.77 -7.16 -15.18
CA ASN A 351 -7.37 -6.94 -15.53
C ASN A 351 -6.54 -6.74 -14.27
N PRO A 352 -5.28 -7.20 -14.24
CA PRO A 352 -4.38 -6.93 -13.13
C PRO A 352 -4.20 -5.43 -12.86
N ILE A 353 -4.22 -5.04 -11.58
CA ILE A 353 -3.85 -3.71 -11.13
C ILE A 353 -2.32 -3.64 -11.00
N THR A 354 -1.68 -2.92 -11.90
CA THR A 354 -0.21 -2.82 -11.95
C THR A 354 0.32 -1.57 -11.24
N LYS A 355 -0.57 -0.64 -10.87
CA LYS A 355 -0.25 0.60 -10.16
C LYS A 355 -1.36 0.94 -9.16
N ILE A 356 -0.99 1.55 -8.04
CA ILE A 356 -1.98 2.08 -7.09
C ILE A 356 -2.61 3.36 -7.68
N TYR A 357 -3.93 3.50 -7.56
CA TYR A 357 -4.75 4.50 -8.25
C TYR A 357 -4.73 4.37 -9.78
N GLN A 358 -4.69 3.14 -10.30
CA GLN A 358 -4.79 2.87 -11.74
C GLN A 358 -6.16 3.25 -12.32
N ASN A 359 -7.23 3.18 -11.52
CA ASN A 359 -8.60 3.47 -11.95
C ASN A 359 -9.04 4.93 -11.72
N LEU A 360 -8.13 5.80 -11.27
CA LEU A 360 -8.35 7.24 -11.14
C LEU A 360 -7.79 7.95 -12.39
N ASN A 361 -8.66 8.45 -13.27
CA ASN A 361 -8.23 9.01 -14.55
C ASN A 361 -7.49 10.33 -14.40
N PHE A 362 -7.99 11.21 -13.52
CA PHE A 362 -7.52 12.59 -13.42
C PHE A 362 -6.62 12.79 -12.20
N ILE A 363 -5.69 11.85 -11.95
CA ILE A 363 -4.90 11.80 -10.70
C ILE A 363 -4.17 13.11 -10.36
N HIS A 364 -3.57 13.78 -11.35
CA HIS A 364 -2.90 15.07 -11.13
C HIS A 364 -3.89 16.19 -10.78
N ASN A 365 -5.06 16.21 -11.43
CA ASN A 365 -6.10 17.18 -11.15
C ASN A 365 -6.68 16.95 -9.74
N THR A 366 -6.92 15.69 -9.37
CA THR A 366 -7.33 15.30 -8.03
C THR A 366 -6.30 15.75 -6.99
N TYR A 367 -5.01 15.52 -7.23
CA TYR A 367 -3.95 16.01 -6.35
C TYR A 367 -3.95 17.54 -6.21
N ASN A 368 -4.05 18.27 -7.32
CA ASN A 368 -4.07 19.73 -7.31
C ASN A 368 -5.29 20.27 -6.56
N LEU A 369 -6.47 19.66 -6.77
CA LEU A 369 -7.70 19.99 -6.06
C LEU A 369 -7.52 19.85 -4.54
N ILE A 370 -7.05 18.68 -4.08
CA ILE A 370 -6.84 18.41 -2.65
C ILE A 370 -5.81 19.37 -2.06
N LYS A 371 -4.69 19.59 -2.77
CA LYS A 371 -3.61 20.48 -2.32
C LYS A 371 -4.08 21.92 -2.18
N ASN A 372 -4.77 22.47 -3.19
CA ASN A 372 -5.24 23.86 -3.16
C ASN A 372 -6.24 24.10 -2.02
N LEU A 373 -7.12 23.13 -1.77
CA LEU A 373 -8.10 23.21 -0.68
C LEU A 373 -7.43 23.11 0.70
N SER A 374 -6.39 22.28 0.84
CA SER A 374 -5.62 22.19 2.09
C SER A 374 -4.92 23.50 2.47
N MET A 375 -4.46 24.29 1.48
CA MET A 375 -3.80 25.58 1.73
C MET A 375 -4.77 26.67 2.21
N HIS A 376 -6.05 26.61 1.81
CA HIS A 376 -7.04 27.60 2.21
C HIS A 376 -7.43 27.47 3.70
N TYR A 377 -7.36 26.26 4.28
CA TYR A 377 -7.63 26.02 5.71
C TYR A 377 -6.52 26.49 6.65
N TYR A 378 -5.33 26.83 6.16
CA TYR A 378 -4.21 27.36 6.97
C TYR A 378 -4.08 28.89 6.92
N ILE A 379 -4.91 29.56 6.12
CA ILE A 379 -4.91 31.03 5.96
C ILE A 379 -6.20 31.66 6.55
N SER A 380 -7.17 30.84 6.97
CA SER A 380 -8.32 31.22 7.80
C SER A 380 -8.08 30.88 9.26
#